data_AF-A0A6J1WNZ5-F1
#
_entry.id   AF-A0A6J1WNZ5-F1
#
_cell.length_a   1.000
_cell.length_b   1.000
_cell.length_c   1.000
_cell.angle_alpha   90.00
_cell.angle_beta   90.00
_cell.angle_gamma   90.00
#
_symmetry.space_group_name_H-M   'P 1'
#
loop_
_entity.id
_entity.type
_entity.pdbx_description
1 polymer ?
#
loop_
_entity_poly.entity_id
_entity_poly.type
_entity_poly.pdbx_seq_one_letter_code
_entity_poly.pdbx_strand_id
1 'polypeptide(L)'
;TLPKDEQTGECKTRVGFITYSSTVHFYNIKGSLAQPQMLSVGDVGDMFVPLLEGFLAPPPAAPVLPQLLQQLPQIFRDNKETETILLPAVQAGLEALKAADTSGQLLVFHTSLPTYNAPGKLTNREDRKLLGTDKEKQIL
;
A
#
# COMPACT_ATOMS: atom_id res chain seq x y z
N THR A 1 -13.63 10.31 -13.99
CA THR A 1 -12.80 9.81 -15.12
C THR A 1 -11.35 10.11 -14.80
N LEU A 2 -10.42 9.29 -15.29
CA LEU A 2 -8.99 9.53 -15.03
C LEU A 2 -8.48 10.76 -15.78
N PRO A 3 -7.43 11.43 -15.26
CA PRO A 3 -6.83 12.57 -15.93
C PRO A 3 -6.34 12.18 -17.32
N LYS A 4 -6.66 13.03 -18.30
CA LYS A 4 -6.18 12.90 -19.68
C LYS A 4 -5.30 14.10 -20.00
N ASP A 5 -4.27 13.86 -20.79
CA ASP A 5 -3.44 14.91 -21.35
C ASP A 5 -4.29 15.82 -22.26
N GLU A 6 -4.16 17.13 -22.12
CA GLU A 6 -4.98 18.09 -22.87
C GLU A 6 -4.59 18.17 -24.36
N GLN A 7 -3.35 17.84 -24.71
CA GLN A 7 -2.84 17.91 -26.07
C GLN A 7 -3.06 16.59 -26.82
N THR A 8 -2.77 15.45 -26.17
CA THR A 8 -2.87 14.14 -26.82
C THR A 8 -4.19 13.42 -26.55
N GLY A 9 -4.94 13.84 -25.53
CA GLY A 9 -6.15 13.15 -25.07
C GLY A 9 -5.88 11.78 -24.39
N GLU A 10 -4.61 11.41 -24.23
CA GLU A 10 -4.20 10.13 -23.67
C GLU A 10 -4.20 10.15 -22.13
N CYS A 11 -4.60 9.03 -21.53
CA CYS A 11 -4.47 8.83 -20.08
C CYS A 11 -3.18 8.05 -19.80
N LYS A 12 -2.16 8.73 -19.27
CA LYS A 12 -0.90 8.09 -18.84
C LYS A 12 -0.92 7.56 -17.41
N THR A 13 -2.06 7.71 -16.72
CA THR A 13 -2.23 7.23 -15.34
C THR A 13 -2.14 5.71 -15.31
N ARG A 14 -1.25 5.19 -14.45
CA ARG A 14 -1.13 3.78 -14.12
C ARG A 14 -1.62 3.54 -12.70
N VAL A 15 -2.05 2.33 -12.42
CA VAL A 15 -2.48 1.87 -11.10
C VAL A 15 -1.62 0.70 -10.65
N GLY A 16 -1.41 0.60 -9.35
CA GLY A 16 -0.78 -0.55 -8.70
C GLY A 16 -1.47 -0.82 -7.38
N PHE A 17 -1.33 -2.05 -6.87
CA PHE A 17 -2.05 -2.50 -5.69
C PHE A 17 -1.06 -3.09 -4.69
N ILE A 18 -1.22 -2.69 -3.44
CA ILE A 18 -0.55 -3.27 -2.28
C ILE A 18 -1.62 -3.57 -1.24
N THR A 19 -1.53 -4.72 -0.59
CA THR A 19 -2.22 -4.98 0.68
C THR A 19 -1.18 -5.21 1.77
N TYR A 20 -1.56 -5.00 3.03
CA TYR A 20 -0.62 -5.17 4.14
C TYR A 20 -1.31 -5.48 5.47
N SER A 21 -0.55 -6.12 6.33
CA SER A 21 -0.82 -6.37 7.75
C SER A 21 0.51 -6.27 8.51
N SER A 22 1.13 -7.38 8.91
CA SER A 22 2.54 -7.42 9.33
C SER A 22 3.52 -7.56 8.15
N THR A 23 2.98 -7.95 6.98
CA THR A 23 3.71 -8.21 5.74
C THR A 23 3.16 -7.30 4.64
N VAL A 24 3.97 -6.93 3.65
CA VAL A 24 3.52 -6.18 2.47
C VAL A 24 3.32 -7.13 1.30
N HIS A 25 2.15 -7.09 0.64
CA HIS A 25 1.87 -7.89 -0.54
C HIS A 25 1.74 -7.00 -1.77
N PHE A 26 2.63 -7.18 -2.74
CA PHE A 26 2.59 -6.53 -4.05
C PHE A 26 1.82 -7.41 -5.05
N TYR A 27 1.06 -6.77 -5.95
CA TYR A 27 0.33 -7.49 -6.99
C TYR A 27 0.88 -7.18 -8.38
N ASN A 28 1.27 -8.23 -9.10
CA ASN A 28 1.57 -8.16 -10.52
C ASN A 28 0.26 -8.24 -11.31
N ILE A 29 -0.04 -7.17 -12.02
CA ILE A 29 -1.25 -6.99 -12.84
C ILE A 29 -0.91 -6.76 -14.32
N LYS A 30 0.24 -7.25 -14.79
CA LYS A 30 0.63 -7.18 -16.20
C LYS A 30 -0.46 -7.81 -17.07
N GLY A 31 -0.97 -7.07 -18.06
CA GLY A 31 -2.12 -7.50 -18.87
C GLY A 31 -1.90 -8.75 -19.73
N SER A 32 -0.66 -9.23 -19.85
CA SER A 32 -0.33 -10.52 -20.49
C SER A 32 -0.55 -11.73 -19.57
N LEU A 33 -0.84 -11.53 -18.29
CA LEU A 33 -1.10 -12.61 -17.34
C LEU A 33 -2.52 -13.15 -17.50
N ALA A 34 -2.69 -14.45 -17.28
CA ALA A 34 -4.01 -15.06 -17.20
C ALA A 34 -4.70 -14.79 -15.85
N GLN A 35 -3.91 -14.52 -14.80
CA GLN A 35 -4.35 -14.26 -13.43
C GLN A 35 -3.33 -13.36 -12.70
N PRO A 36 -3.74 -12.55 -11.71
CA PRO A 36 -2.81 -11.73 -10.93
C PRO A 36 -1.87 -12.60 -10.08
N GLN A 37 -0.66 -12.10 -9.82
CA GLN A 37 0.32 -12.78 -8.95
C GLN A 37 0.59 -11.91 -7.71
N MET A 38 0.62 -12.53 -6.53
CA MET A 38 0.92 -11.87 -5.27
C MET A 38 2.37 -12.18 -4.85
N LEU A 39 3.15 -11.13 -4.55
CA LEU A 39 4.52 -11.22 -4.05
C LEU A 39 4.56 -10.64 -2.63
N SER A 40 4.97 -11.44 -1.65
CA SER A 40 4.98 -11.03 -0.24
C SER A 40 6.39 -10.62 0.19
N VAL A 41 6.50 -9.48 0.87
CA VAL A 41 7.73 -8.95 1.46
C VAL A 41 7.53 -8.86 2.97
N GLY A 42 8.18 -9.77 3.69
CA GLY A 42 8.17 -9.82 5.16
C GLY A 42 9.32 -9.06 5.82
N ASP A 43 10.35 -8.68 5.06
CA ASP A 43 11.38 -7.77 5.55
C ASP A 43 10.86 -6.33 5.51
N VAL A 44 10.30 -5.90 6.64
CA VAL A 44 9.67 -4.59 6.81
C VAL A 44 10.62 -3.55 7.41
N GLY A 45 11.87 -3.93 7.67
CA GLY A 45 12.92 -3.02 8.13
C GLY A 45 13.54 -2.22 6.99
N ASP A 46 13.65 -2.84 5.81
CA ASP A 46 14.18 -2.24 4.59
C ASP A 46 13.28 -2.58 3.39
N MET A 47 12.28 -1.71 3.13
CA MET A 47 11.29 -1.98 2.10
C MET A 47 11.86 -1.81 0.69
N PHE A 48 11.57 -2.78 -0.17
CA PHE A 48 11.90 -2.76 -1.58
C PHE A 48 10.70 -3.20 -2.43
N VAL A 49 10.80 -2.99 -3.75
CA VAL A 49 9.79 -3.46 -4.70
C VAL A 49 10.25 -4.77 -5.34
N PRO A 50 9.52 -5.89 -5.16
CA PRO A 50 9.97 -7.21 -5.61
C PRO A 50 9.78 -7.44 -7.11
N LEU A 51 9.26 -6.45 -7.85
CA LEU A 51 8.98 -6.53 -9.28
C LEU A 51 9.26 -5.20 -9.99
N LEU A 52 9.95 -5.27 -11.13
CA LEU A 52 10.26 -4.10 -11.98
C LEU A 52 9.10 -3.79 -12.94
N GLU A 53 8.55 -4.82 -13.59
CA GLU A 53 7.42 -4.70 -14.51
C GLU A 53 6.14 -5.31 -13.93
N GLY A 54 4.99 -4.74 -14.29
CA GLY A 54 3.68 -5.32 -14.00
C GLY A 54 3.04 -4.86 -12.68
N PHE A 55 3.79 -4.13 -11.83
CA PHE A 55 3.20 -3.49 -10.65
C PHE A 55 2.29 -2.31 -11.02
N LEU A 56 2.82 -1.37 -11.82
CA LEU A 56 2.05 -0.25 -12.36
C LEU A 56 1.57 -0.58 -13.78
N ALA A 57 0.25 -0.69 -13.96
CA ALA A 57 -0.36 -0.95 -15.26
C ALA A 57 -1.44 0.09 -15.60
N PRO A 58 -1.67 0.39 -16.89
CA PRO A 58 -2.80 1.22 -17.29
C PRO A 58 -4.12 0.53 -16.90
N PRO A 59 -5.11 1.25 -16.36
CA PRO A 59 -6.42 0.73 -15.93
C PRO A 59 -7.18 -0.14 -16.94
N PRO A 60 -7.11 0.07 -18.27
CA PRO A 60 -7.48 -0.96 -19.23
C PRO A 60 -6.44 -2.10 -19.23
N ALA A 61 -6.28 -2.78 -18.09
CA ALA A 61 -5.24 -3.79 -17.85
C ALA A 61 -5.65 -5.21 -18.29
N ALA A 62 -6.57 -5.34 -19.26
CA ALA A 62 -7.19 -6.64 -19.63
C ALA A 62 -7.98 -7.26 -18.43
N PRO A 63 -8.36 -8.56 -18.42
CA PRO A 63 -9.25 -9.09 -17.36
C PRO A 63 -8.57 -9.22 -15.98
N VAL A 64 -7.25 -9.05 -15.90
CA VAL A 64 -6.45 -9.27 -14.69
C VAL A 64 -6.82 -8.33 -13.54
N LEU A 65 -7.07 -7.06 -13.83
CA LEU A 65 -7.42 -6.08 -12.81
C LEU A 65 -8.80 -6.37 -12.16
N PRO A 66 -9.89 -6.57 -12.93
CA PRO A 66 -11.16 -7.01 -12.35
C PRO A 66 -11.06 -8.31 -11.54
N GLN A 67 -10.27 -9.28 -12.01
CA GLN A 67 -10.04 -10.54 -11.28
C GLN A 67 -9.36 -10.31 -9.93
N LEU A 68 -8.31 -9.47 -9.88
CA LEU A 68 -7.65 -9.12 -8.62
C LEU A 68 -8.63 -8.53 -7.62
N LEU A 69 -9.45 -7.55 -8.05
CA LEU A 69 -10.40 -6.88 -7.17
C LEU A 69 -11.47 -7.83 -6.62
N GLN A 70 -11.89 -8.83 -7.40
CA GLN A 70 -12.81 -9.87 -6.94
C GLN A 70 -12.16 -10.86 -5.97
N GLN A 71 -10.87 -11.15 -6.17
CA GLN A 71 -10.13 -12.11 -5.34
C GLN A 71 -9.66 -11.52 -4.01
N LEU A 72 -9.32 -10.23 -3.94
CA LEU A 72 -8.76 -9.59 -2.74
C LEU A 72 -9.57 -9.87 -1.45
N PRO A 73 -10.90 -9.71 -1.41
CA PRO A 73 -11.68 -10.04 -0.22
C PRO A 73 -11.64 -11.53 0.17
N GLN A 74 -11.48 -12.42 -0.81
CA GLN A 74 -11.42 -13.87 -0.57
C GLN A 74 -10.04 -14.29 -0.05
N ILE A 75 -8.95 -13.67 -0.54
CA ILE A 75 -7.58 -13.97 -0.12
C ILE A 75 -7.40 -13.77 1.39
N PHE A 76 -8.00 -12.72 1.95
CA PHE A 76 -7.84 -12.34 3.36
C PHE A 76 -9.06 -12.64 4.23
N ARG A 77 -10.03 -13.41 3.73
CA ARG A 77 -11.32 -13.66 4.41
C ARG A 77 -11.16 -14.19 5.84
N ASP A 78 -10.25 -15.15 6.00
CA ASP A 78 -10.00 -15.84 7.27
C ASP A 78 -8.71 -15.34 7.95
N ASN A 79 -8.19 -14.17 7.56
CA ASN A 79 -7.00 -13.58 8.18
C ASN A 79 -7.29 -13.22 9.64
N LYS A 80 -6.41 -13.64 10.55
CA LYS A 80 -6.51 -13.42 12.00
C LYS A 80 -5.48 -12.43 12.54
N GLU A 81 -4.73 -11.80 11.65
CA GLU A 81 -3.68 -10.86 12.02
C GLU A 81 -4.28 -9.58 12.62
N THR A 82 -3.86 -9.26 13.84
CA THR A 82 -4.40 -8.14 14.61
C THR A 82 -3.44 -6.94 14.66
N GLU A 83 -2.17 -7.17 14.34
CA GLU A 83 -1.14 -6.16 14.30
C GLU A 83 -0.88 -5.70 12.88
N THR A 84 -0.62 -4.42 12.70
CA THR A 84 -0.37 -3.81 11.39
C THR A 84 0.91 -2.97 11.41
N ILE A 85 1.48 -2.83 10.22
CA ILE A 85 2.50 -1.83 9.88
C ILE A 85 1.84 -0.69 9.09
N LEU A 86 2.37 0.53 9.15
CA LEU A 86 1.89 1.64 8.30
C LEU A 86 3.04 2.30 7.55
N LEU A 87 4.11 2.69 8.26
CA LEU A 87 5.28 3.31 7.64
C LEU A 87 5.91 2.43 6.55
N PRO A 88 6.16 1.12 6.76
CA PRO A 88 6.68 0.26 5.70
C PRO A 88 5.74 0.15 4.49
N ALA A 89 4.42 0.12 4.69
CA ALA A 89 3.46 0.08 3.58
C ALA A 89 3.50 1.37 2.74
N VAL A 90 3.67 2.54 3.38
CA VAL A 90 3.86 3.82 2.69
C VAL A 90 5.22 3.86 1.96
N GLN A 91 6.29 3.38 2.61
CA GLN A 91 7.62 3.28 2.00
C GLN A 91 7.60 2.36 0.77
N ALA A 92 6.92 1.22 0.82
CA ALA A 92 6.73 0.33 -0.32
C ALA A 92 6.09 1.04 -1.52
N GLY A 93 5.04 1.84 -1.28
CA GLY A 93 4.41 2.66 -2.31
C GLY A 93 5.36 3.71 -2.88
N LEU A 94 6.14 4.38 -2.03
CA LEU A 94 7.15 5.35 -2.45
C LEU A 94 8.25 4.70 -3.30
N GLU A 95 8.80 3.57 -2.86
CA GLU A 95 9.82 2.83 -3.60
C GLU A 95 9.30 2.35 -4.96
N ALA A 96 8.02 2.00 -5.06
CA ALA A 96 7.42 1.63 -6.34
C ALA A 96 7.32 2.81 -7.32
N LEU A 97 7.01 4.01 -6.81
CA LEU A 97 6.99 5.22 -7.63
C LEU A 97 8.41 5.62 -8.08
N LYS A 98 9.39 5.52 -7.18
CA LYS A 98 10.81 5.74 -7.50
C LYS A 98 11.31 4.75 -8.55
N ALA A 99 11.03 3.45 -8.38
CA ALA A 99 11.45 2.41 -9.32
C ALA A 99 10.83 2.59 -10.71
N ALA A 100 9.64 3.19 -10.79
CA ALA A 100 8.96 3.49 -12.04
C ALA A 100 9.29 4.88 -12.62
N ASP A 101 10.26 5.59 -12.02
CA ASP A 101 10.68 6.95 -12.37
C ASP A 101 9.50 7.90 -12.59
N THR A 102 8.55 7.90 -11.63
CA THR A 102 7.30 8.62 -11.79
C THR A 102 6.79 9.19 -10.46
N SER A 103 6.12 10.34 -10.52
CA SER A 103 5.33 10.84 -9.41
C SER A 103 3.98 10.13 -9.34
N GLY A 104 3.40 10.04 -8.16
CA GLY A 104 2.07 9.46 -7.99
C GLY A 104 1.42 9.83 -6.68
N GLN A 105 0.24 9.26 -6.45
CA GLN A 105 -0.52 9.43 -5.23
C GLN A 105 -0.72 8.06 -4.58
N LEU A 106 -0.44 7.97 -3.28
CA LEU A 106 -0.77 6.80 -2.49
C LEU A 106 -2.15 6.98 -1.86
N LEU A 107 -3.06 6.06 -2.15
CA LEU A 107 -4.37 5.98 -1.50
C LEU A 107 -4.30 4.90 -0.43
N VAL A 108 -4.12 5.32 0.82
CA VAL A 108 -3.92 4.41 1.95
C VAL A 108 -5.22 4.24 2.72
N PHE A 109 -5.67 2.99 2.82
CA PHE A 109 -6.80 2.60 3.65
C PHE A 109 -6.22 1.87 4.87
N HIS A 110 -6.51 2.38 6.07
CA HIS A 110 -5.96 1.87 7.33
C HIS A 110 -7.05 1.91 8.42
N THR A 111 -6.98 1.02 9.42
CA THR A 111 -8.08 0.80 10.37
C THR A 111 -7.69 0.95 11.85
N SER A 112 -6.53 0.44 12.26
CA SER A 112 -6.13 0.34 13.68
C SER A 112 -4.77 0.98 13.95
N LEU A 113 -4.38 1.12 15.23
CA LEU A 113 -3.04 1.60 15.59
C LEU A 113 -1.96 0.61 15.08
N PRO A 114 -0.93 1.05 14.34
CA PRO A 114 0.14 0.16 13.87
C PRO A 114 1.07 -0.25 15.02
N THR A 115 0.86 -1.45 15.58
CA THR A 115 1.57 -1.97 16.76
C THR A 115 2.65 -3.00 16.44
N TYR A 116 2.70 -3.51 15.20
CA TYR A 116 3.67 -4.53 14.80
C TYR A 116 5.10 -4.02 14.97
N ASN A 117 6.04 -4.93 15.31
CA ASN A 117 7.42 -4.56 15.59
C ASN A 117 8.22 -4.23 14.32
N ALA A 118 8.00 -3.02 13.80
CA ALA A 118 8.64 -2.49 12.59
C ALA A 118 8.91 -0.97 12.73
N PRO A 119 9.71 -0.35 11.83
CA PRO A 119 9.84 1.10 11.77
C PRO A 119 8.47 1.79 11.74
N GLY A 120 8.32 2.86 12.53
CA GLY A 120 7.05 3.58 12.65
C GLY A 120 6.01 2.90 13.57
N LYS A 121 6.39 1.87 14.32
CA LYS A 121 5.56 1.31 15.40
C LYS A 121 5.07 2.42 16.34
N LEU A 122 3.77 2.39 16.62
CA LEU A 122 3.13 3.26 17.59
C LEU A 122 2.73 2.48 18.84
N THR A 123 2.70 3.20 19.95
CA THR A 123 2.17 2.74 21.23
C THR A 123 0.98 3.60 21.60
N ASN A 124 0.03 3.08 22.35
CA ASN A 124 -1.02 3.92 22.93
C ASN A 124 -0.37 4.90 23.92
N ARG A 125 -0.63 6.20 23.73
CA ARG A 125 -0.06 7.30 24.53
C ARG A 125 -1.11 8.05 25.34
N GLU A 126 -2.35 7.53 25.44
CA GLU A 126 -3.39 8.19 26.22
C GLU A 126 -3.01 8.19 27.71
N ASP A 127 -2.55 9.35 28.20
CA ASP A 127 -2.35 9.60 29.62
C ASP A 127 -3.15 10.84 30.03
N ARG A 128 -4.33 10.60 30.62
CA ARG A 128 -5.24 11.65 31.10
C ARG A 128 -4.59 12.57 32.14
N LYS A 129 -3.50 12.15 32.79
CA LYS A 129 -2.79 12.95 33.79
C LYS A 129 -1.99 14.11 33.17
N LEU A 130 -1.71 14.06 31.87
CA LEU A 130 -0.91 15.06 31.17
C LEU A 130 -1.75 16.19 30.54
N LEU A 131 -3.07 16.01 30.44
CA LEU A 131 -3.99 17.02 29.90
C LEU A 131 -4.01 18.28 30.78
N GLY A 132 -3.91 19.46 30.19
CA GLY A 132 -3.88 20.74 30.91
C GLY A 132 -2.57 21.04 31.62
N THR A 133 -1.50 20.26 31.36
CA THR A 133 -0.16 20.48 31.91
C THR A 133 0.80 20.95 30.81
N ASP A 134 1.97 21.52 31.19
CA ASP A 134 3.03 21.85 30.24
C ASP A 134 3.51 20.64 29.40
N LYS A 135 3.25 19.41 29.89
CA LYS A 135 3.59 18.15 29.23
C LYS A 135 2.53 17.66 28.24
N GLU A 136 1.40 18.34 28.10
CA GLU A 136 0.33 17.98 27.15
C GLU A 136 0.85 17.89 25.70
N LYS A 137 1.84 18.72 25.34
CA LYS A 137 2.52 18.66 24.03
C LYS A 137 3.19 17.32 23.70
N GLN A 138 3.41 16.46 24.70
CA GLN A 138 4.02 15.14 24.51
C GLN A 138 3.02 14.06 24.07
N ILE A 139 1.72 14.31 24.23
CA ILE A 139 0.61 13.41 23.86
C ILE A 139 -0.22 13.91 22.67
N LEU A 140 0.11 15.08 22.12
CA LEU A 140 -0.41 15.67 20.88
C LEU A 140 0.48 15.31 19.69
#